data_AF-A0A1H9I6Z8-F1
#
_entry.id   AF-A0A1H9I6Z8-F1
#
_cell.length_a   1.000
_cell.length_b   1.000
_cell.length_c   1.000
_cell.angle_alpha   90.00
_cell.angle_beta   90.00
_cell.angle_gamma   90.00
#
_symmetry.space_group_name_H-M   'P 1'
#
loop_
_entity.id
_entity.type
_entity.pdbx_description
1 polymer ?
#
loop_
_entity_poly.entity_id
_entity_poly.type
_entity_poly.pdbx_seq_one_letter_code
_entity_poly.pdbx_strand_id
1 'polypeptide(L)'
;MKFLAVDTATEACSLALQIGEQRLSRFVCAGRSHTEQLLPMFQSLLAEAGLSPGQLDAYVCGVGPGSFAGVRIGVSFVKGLALAQDRPVVAVSSLAMLAAAAMAQGQERVLCAIDARMDEVYFAAYVRDAAGLPALLGEPRVCAPREVPRHEGSWAAVGSGWQRYEDSLRAASAAQLSQIDAQALPQAEQALRIALPELRAGRTIGAAQLSPLYLRNKVALTLIEQRARTS
;
A
#
# COMPACT_ATOMS: atom_id res chain seq x y z
N MET A 1 18.73 8.12 12.54
CA MET A 1 18.00 6.85 12.40
C MET A 1 17.92 6.47 10.93
N LYS A 2 17.94 5.16 10.64
CA LYS A 2 18.03 4.55 9.32
C LYS A 2 16.88 3.57 9.12
N PHE A 3 15.95 3.87 8.23
CA PHE A 3 14.71 3.09 8.06
C PHE A 3 14.54 2.63 6.61
N LEU A 4 14.21 1.36 6.41
CA LEU A 4 13.90 0.81 5.10
C LEU A 4 12.42 0.51 4.97
N ALA A 5 11.76 1.11 3.97
CA ALA A 5 10.43 0.74 3.54
C ALA A 5 10.45 -0.15 2.30
N VAL A 6 9.52 -1.11 2.25
CA VAL A 6 9.32 -2.01 1.10
C VAL A 6 7.81 -2.14 0.84
N ASP A 7 7.39 -1.98 -0.41
CA ASP A 7 6.05 -2.36 -0.89
C ASP A 7 6.18 -3.13 -2.21
N THR A 8 5.44 -4.23 -2.30
CA THR A 8 5.33 -5.09 -3.48
C THR A 8 3.88 -5.50 -3.72
N ALA A 9 2.92 -4.72 -3.20
CA ALA A 9 1.52 -5.13 -3.14
C ALA A 9 0.85 -5.11 -4.52
N THR A 10 1.25 -4.20 -5.41
CA THR A 10 0.67 -4.04 -6.77
C THR A 10 1.68 -4.44 -7.84
N GLU A 11 1.46 -4.06 -9.10
CA GLU A 11 2.45 -4.20 -10.17
C GLU A 11 3.76 -3.43 -9.91
N ALA A 12 3.79 -2.50 -8.95
CA ALA A 12 5.00 -1.83 -8.51
C ALA A 12 5.81 -2.70 -7.53
N CYS A 13 7.12 -2.63 -7.66
CA CYS A 13 8.09 -2.97 -6.63
C CYS A 13 8.74 -1.66 -6.20
N SER A 14 8.67 -1.31 -4.91
CA SER A 14 9.19 -0.05 -4.40
C SER A 14 9.95 -0.24 -3.09
N LEU A 15 11.08 0.46 -2.99
CA LEU A 15 11.90 0.53 -1.79
C LEU A 15 12.25 1.98 -1.51
N ALA A 16 12.32 2.35 -0.24
CA ALA A 16 12.81 3.66 0.17
C ALA A 16 13.63 3.54 1.45
N LEU A 17 14.75 4.27 1.50
CA LEU A 17 15.68 4.29 2.61
C LEU A 17 15.76 5.71 3.16
N GLN A 18 15.40 5.89 4.43
CA GLN A 18 15.57 7.14 5.18
C GLN A 18 16.88 7.08 5.96
N ILE A 19 17.73 8.11 5.86
CA ILE A 19 18.96 8.27 6.65
C ILE A 19 18.99 9.69 7.20
N GLY A 20 18.60 9.85 8.47
CA GLY A 20 18.40 11.20 9.01
C GLY A 20 17.34 11.94 8.21
N GLU A 21 17.69 13.04 7.55
CA GLU A 21 16.80 13.80 6.66
C GLU A 21 16.86 13.35 5.20
N GLN A 22 17.91 12.61 4.81
CA GLN A 22 18.08 12.14 3.44
C GLN A 22 17.17 10.95 3.14
N ARG A 23 16.70 10.89 1.90
CA ARG A 23 15.89 9.79 1.40
C ARG A 23 16.36 9.34 0.04
N LEU A 24 16.57 8.04 -0.11
CA LEU A 24 16.81 7.38 -1.38
C LEU A 24 15.61 6.48 -1.69
N SER A 25 15.23 6.38 -2.96
CA SER A 25 14.13 5.52 -3.38
C SER A 25 14.47 4.72 -4.64
N ARG A 26 13.76 3.62 -4.81
CA ARG A 26 13.67 2.84 -6.04
C ARG A 26 12.21 2.50 -6.28
N PHE A 27 11.80 2.59 -7.53
CA PHE A 27 10.45 2.25 -7.97
C PHE A 27 10.54 1.65 -9.36
N VAL A 28 9.96 0.47 -9.55
CA VAL A 28 9.89 -0.22 -10.83
C VAL A 28 8.51 -0.84 -10.97
N CYS A 29 7.84 -0.62 -12.11
CA CYS A 29 6.67 -1.42 -12.49
C CYS A 29 7.13 -2.82 -12.89
N ALA A 30 7.28 -3.71 -11.90
CA ALA A 30 7.89 -5.03 -12.06
C ALA A 30 6.94 -6.07 -12.69
N GLY A 31 5.64 -5.82 -12.70
CA GLY A 31 4.66 -6.74 -13.29
C GLY A 31 4.65 -8.11 -12.60
N ARG A 32 5.37 -9.09 -13.16
CA ARG A 32 5.55 -10.45 -12.59
C ARG A 32 6.95 -10.71 -12.00
N SER A 33 7.88 -9.76 -12.12
CA SER A 33 9.29 -9.92 -11.75
C SER A 33 9.64 -9.38 -10.36
N HIS A 34 8.68 -9.24 -9.43
CA HIS A 34 8.94 -8.70 -8.09
C HIS A 34 10.09 -9.39 -7.36
N THR A 35 10.14 -10.73 -7.37
CA THR A 35 11.21 -11.50 -6.71
C THR A 35 12.57 -11.24 -7.32
N GLU A 36 12.64 -11.06 -8.63
CA GLU A 36 13.88 -10.79 -9.38
C GLU A 36 14.39 -9.36 -9.13
N GLN A 37 13.47 -8.40 -8.94
CA GLN A 37 13.82 -6.97 -8.78
C GLN A 37 14.13 -6.58 -7.32
N LEU A 38 13.44 -7.19 -6.35
CA LEU A 38 13.46 -6.74 -4.96
C LEU A 38 14.86 -6.79 -4.32
N LEU A 39 15.56 -7.92 -4.43
CA LEU A 39 16.88 -8.07 -3.82
C LEU A 39 17.94 -7.16 -4.49
N PRO A 40 18.04 -7.07 -5.83
CA PRO A 40 18.93 -6.11 -6.48
C PRO A 40 18.62 -4.64 -6.13
N MET A 41 17.34 -4.26 -6.05
CA MET A 41 16.94 -2.92 -5.62
C MET A 41 17.41 -2.63 -4.19
N PHE A 42 17.21 -3.57 -3.26
CA PHE A 42 17.68 -3.45 -1.88
C PHE A 42 19.21 -3.30 -1.80
N GLN A 43 19.95 -4.18 -2.50
CA GLN A 43 21.42 -4.15 -2.50
C GLN A 43 21.96 -2.84 -3.08
N SER A 44 21.41 -2.38 -4.20
CA SER A 44 21.85 -1.12 -4.83
C SER A 44 21.55 0.10 -3.95
N LEU A 45 20.40 0.12 -3.26
CA LEU A 45 20.02 1.20 -2.35
C LEU A 45 20.95 1.28 -1.14
N LEU A 46 21.31 0.14 -0.55
CA LEU A 46 22.27 0.09 0.55
C LEU A 46 23.69 0.44 0.11
N ALA A 47 24.11 -0.04 -1.06
CA ALA A 47 25.42 0.27 -1.62
C ALA A 47 25.58 1.77 -1.90
N GLU A 48 24.58 2.42 -2.49
CA GLU A 48 24.55 3.88 -2.69
C GLU A 48 24.67 4.65 -1.36
N ALA A 49 24.02 4.15 -0.31
CA ALA A 49 24.09 4.73 1.03
C ALA A 49 25.38 4.40 1.82
N GLY A 50 26.24 3.51 1.30
CA GLY A 50 27.39 2.99 2.04
C GLY A 50 27.00 2.24 3.33
N LEU A 51 25.84 1.58 3.33
CA LEU A 51 25.29 0.88 4.49
C LEU A 51 25.34 -0.64 4.33
N SER A 52 25.54 -1.34 5.45
CA SER A 52 25.22 -2.75 5.56
C SER A 52 23.81 -2.95 6.14
N PRO A 53 23.15 -4.10 5.89
CA PRO A 53 21.83 -4.37 6.44
C PRO A 53 21.74 -4.13 7.96
N GLY A 54 22.73 -4.62 8.72
CA GLY A 54 22.81 -4.52 10.18
C GLY A 54 22.80 -3.09 10.76
N GLN A 55 23.04 -2.08 9.92
CA GLN A 55 23.00 -0.67 10.30
C GLN A 55 21.59 -0.07 10.19
N LEU A 56 20.60 -0.81 9.73
CA LEU A 56 19.20 -0.37 9.72
C LEU A 56 18.61 -0.47 11.13
N ASP A 57 17.87 0.55 11.53
CA ASP A 57 17.30 0.67 12.88
C ASP A 57 15.88 0.06 12.96
N ALA A 58 15.12 0.13 11.86
CA ALA A 58 13.77 -0.40 11.77
C ALA A 58 13.34 -0.60 10.30
N TYR A 59 12.25 -1.34 10.13
CA TYR A 59 11.64 -1.61 8.83
C TYR A 59 10.22 -1.05 8.73
N VAL A 60 9.80 -0.75 7.52
CA VAL A 60 8.43 -0.39 7.17
C VAL A 60 7.96 -1.31 6.06
N CYS A 61 6.77 -1.88 6.18
CA CYS A 61 6.28 -2.87 5.23
C CYS A 61 4.89 -2.50 4.73
N GLY A 62 4.74 -2.42 3.41
CA GLY A 62 3.45 -2.46 2.76
C GLY A 62 2.80 -3.83 2.95
N VAL A 63 1.69 -3.87 3.68
CA VAL A 63 0.99 -5.12 4.00
C VAL A 63 -0.23 -5.37 3.11
N GLY A 64 -0.41 -4.57 2.06
CA GLY A 64 -1.59 -4.60 1.20
C GLY A 64 -2.69 -3.62 1.66
N PRO A 65 -3.90 -3.72 1.09
CA PRO A 65 -4.34 -4.76 0.16
C PRO A 65 -3.71 -4.65 -1.23
N GLY A 66 -3.70 -5.76 -1.98
CA GLY A 66 -3.08 -5.87 -3.30
C GLY A 66 -3.10 -7.30 -3.83
N SER A 67 -2.17 -7.62 -4.73
CA SER A 67 -1.99 -8.98 -5.25
C SER A 67 -1.52 -9.94 -4.14
N PHE A 68 -2.11 -11.12 -4.10
CA PHE A 68 -1.83 -12.13 -3.08
C PHE A 68 -0.36 -12.55 -3.02
N ALA A 69 0.25 -12.76 -4.19
CA ALA A 69 1.65 -13.11 -4.31
C ALA A 69 2.56 -11.93 -3.94
N GLY A 70 2.28 -10.75 -4.50
CA GLY A 70 3.08 -9.54 -4.28
C GLY A 70 3.15 -9.16 -2.80
N VAL A 71 2.03 -9.09 -2.09
CA VAL A 71 2.03 -8.75 -0.66
C VAL A 71 2.86 -9.75 0.16
N ARG A 72 2.77 -11.05 -0.15
CA ARG A 72 3.57 -12.07 0.55
C ARG A 72 5.07 -11.96 0.29
N ILE A 73 5.47 -11.60 -0.93
CA ILE A 73 6.89 -11.38 -1.26
C ILE A 73 7.47 -10.28 -0.37
N GLY A 74 6.84 -9.11 -0.33
CA GLY A 74 7.30 -7.97 0.45
C GLY A 74 7.28 -8.22 1.95
N VAL A 75 6.19 -8.79 2.46
CA VAL A 75 6.08 -9.15 3.88
C VAL A 75 7.13 -10.18 4.28
N SER A 76 7.34 -11.23 3.48
CA SER A 76 8.34 -12.26 3.80
C SER A 76 9.77 -11.69 3.76
N PHE A 77 10.05 -10.82 2.79
CA PHE A 77 11.34 -10.16 2.67
C PHE A 77 11.64 -9.29 3.89
N VAL A 78 10.73 -8.39 4.26
CA VAL A 78 10.90 -7.53 5.44
C VAL A 78 10.95 -8.35 6.72
N LYS A 79 10.09 -9.36 6.86
CA LYS A 79 10.07 -10.26 8.02
C LYS A 79 11.40 -10.99 8.21
N GLY A 80 11.99 -11.49 7.12
CA GLY A 80 13.29 -12.14 7.15
C GLY A 80 14.41 -11.19 7.60
N LEU A 81 14.45 -9.97 7.05
CA LEU A 81 15.44 -8.96 7.44
C LEU A 81 15.28 -8.51 8.90
N ALA A 82 14.05 -8.25 9.32
CA ALA A 82 13.71 -7.82 10.67
C ALA A 82 14.05 -8.90 11.70
N LEU A 83 13.76 -10.17 11.39
CA LEU A 83 14.07 -11.29 12.28
C LEU A 83 15.59 -11.51 12.42
N ALA A 84 16.33 -11.43 11.30
CA ALA A 84 17.78 -11.64 11.30
C ALA A 84 18.56 -10.61 12.13
N GLN A 85 17.97 -9.43 12.36
CA GLN A 85 18.62 -8.30 13.03
C GLN A 85 17.90 -7.84 14.30
N ASP A 86 16.86 -8.58 14.71
CA ASP A 86 15.98 -8.24 15.83
C ASP A 86 15.51 -6.78 15.80
N ARG A 87 14.99 -6.35 14.64
CA ARG A 87 14.54 -4.97 14.41
C ARG A 87 13.01 -4.85 14.38
N PRO A 88 12.47 -3.73 14.90
CA PRO A 88 11.05 -3.46 14.86
C PRO A 88 10.55 -3.16 13.44
N VAL A 89 9.24 -3.34 13.23
CA VAL A 89 8.57 -3.08 11.96
C VAL A 89 7.34 -2.19 12.15
N VAL A 90 7.05 -1.31 11.19
CA VAL A 90 5.74 -0.65 11.04
C VAL A 90 5.03 -1.19 9.80
N ALA A 91 3.81 -1.68 9.98
CA ALA A 91 2.95 -2.13 8.88
C ALA A 91 2.16 -0.94 8.32
N VAL A 92 2.11 -0.79 7.00
CA VAL A 92 1.42 0.31 6.32
C VAL A 92 0.50 -0.22 5.23
N SER A 93 -0.70 0.34 5.18
CA SER A 93 -1.70 0.03 4.15
C SER A 93 -1.30 0.60 2.78
N SER A 94 -1.37 -0.22 1.74
CA SER A 94 -1.10 0.20 0.36
C SER A 94 -2.13 1.25 -0.12
N LEU A 95 -3.38 1.20 0.37
CA LEU A 95 -4.38 2.25 0.11
C LEU A 95 -4.01 3.58 0.80
N ALA A 96 -3.43 3.52 2.00
CA ALA A 96 -2.94 4.71 2.69
C ALA A 96 -1.73 5.34 1.96
N MET A 97 -0.84 4.52 1.36
CA MET A 97 0.26 5.04 0.53
C MET A 97 -0.24 5.81 -0.69
N LEU A 98 -1.31 5.34 -1.35
CA LEU A 98 -1.95 6.07 -2.45
C LEU A 98 -2.50 7.41 -1.98
N ALA A 99 -3.21 7.42 -0.85
CA ALA A 99 -3.74 8.65 -0.26
C ALA A 99 -2.63 9.63 0.10
N ALA A 100 -1.54 9.16 0.73
CA ALA A 100 -0.40 9.98 1.10
C ALA A 100 0.29 10.60 -0.11
N ALA A 101 0.39 9.88 -1.24
CA ALA A 101 0.92 10.43 -2.49
C ALA A 101 0.07 11.61 -2.99
N ALA A 102 -1.25 11.44 -3.03
CA ALA A 102 -2.17 12.50 -3.45
C ALA A 102 -2.17 13.69 -2.47
N MET A 103 -2.11 13.44 -1.16
CA MET A 103 -2.04 14.48 -0.13
C MET A 103 -0.74 15.28 -0.20
N ALA A 104 0.37 14.64 -0.62
CA ALA A 104 1.62 15.35 -0.90
C ALA A 104 1.50 16.35 -2.06
N GLN A 105 0.50 16.18 -2.93
CA GLN A 105 0.15 17.08 -4.02
C GLN A 105 -0.98 18.05 -3.64
N GLY A 106 -1.30 18.17 -2.35
CA GLY A 106 -2.27 19.14 -1.82
C GLY A 106 -3.72 18.66 -1.79
N GLN A 107 -3.99 17.38 -2.02
CA GLN A 107 -5.35 16.85 -1.88
C GLN A 107 -5.72 16.68 -0.41
N GLU A 108 -6.89 17.15 -0.01
CA GLU A 108 -7.36 17.04 1.39
C GLU A 108 -8.24 15.80 1.63
N ARG A 109 -8.90 15.29 0.57
CA ARG A 109 -9.82 14.16 0.63
C ARG A 109 -9.58 13.24 -0.56
N VAL A 110 -9.36 11.96 -0.31
CA VAL A 110 -8.93 10.99 -1.33
C VAL A 110 -9.72 9.69 -1.26
N LEU A 111 -10.30 9.26 -2.38
CA LEU A 111 -10.90 7.94 -2.57
C LEU A 111 -9.90 7.02 -3.27
N CYS A 112 -9.38 6.05 -2.54
CA CYS A 112 -8.43 5.08 -3.06
C CYS A 112 -9.17 3.82 -3.52
N ALA A 113 -8.89 3.36 -4.74
CA ALA A 113 -9.39 2.09 -5.25
C ALA A 113 -8.28 1.30 -5.97
N ILE A 114 -8.08 0.03 -5.60
CA ILE A 114 -7.19 -0.91 -6.29
C ILE A 114 -8.03 -2.04 -6.90
N ASP A 115 -7.79 -2.42 -8.15
CA ASP A 115 -8.47 -3.59 -8.77
C ASP A 115 -8.18 -4.87 -7.96
N ALA A 116 -9.21 -5.41 -7.30
CA ALA A 116 -9.09 -6.63 -6.51
C ALA A 116 -9.29 -7.90 -7.37
N ARG A 117 -9.47 -7.74 -8.69
CA ARG A 117 -9.95 -8.76 -9.63
C ARG A 117 -11.37 -9.23 -9.27
N MET A 118 -11.91 -10.13 -10.09
CA MET A 118 -13.26 -10.72 -9.88
C MET A 118 -14.37 -9.66 -9.76
N ASP A 119 -14.24 -8.57 -10.52
CA ASP A 119 -15.18 -7.44 -10.54
C ASP A 119 -15.38 -6.79 -9.15
N GLU A 120 -14.32 -6.80 -8.34
CA GLU A 120 -14.25 -6.15 -7.04
C GLU A 120 -13.10 -5.12 -7.00
N VAL A 121 -13.20 -4.19 -6.05
CA VAL A 121 -12.16 -3.24 -5.70
C VAL A 121 -11.81 -3.33 -4.22
N TYR A 122 -10.53 -3.14 -3.90
CA TYR A 122 -10.14 -2.71 -2.57
C TYR A 122 -10.34 -1.21 -2.48
N PHE A 123 -11.19 -0.77 -1.57
CA PHE A 123 -11.61 0.63 -1.46
C PHE A 123 -11.40 1.17 -0.05
N ALA A 124 -10.93 2.42 0.04
CA ALA A 124 -10.92 3.19 1.27
C ALA A 124 -10.96 4.69 0.97
N ALA A 125 -11.60 5.45 1.85
CA ALA A 125 -11.60 6.90 1.83
C ALA A 125 -10.66 7.44 2.91
N TYR A 126 -9.88 8.47 2.59
CA TYR A 126 -8.97 9.13 3.51
C TYR A 126 -9.21 10.64 3.51
N VAL A 127 -9.07 11.24 4.69
CA VAL A 127 -8.98 12.68 4.89
C VAL A 127 -7.59 13.02 5.41
N ARG A 128 -7.07 14.17 5.02
CA ARG A 128 -5.76 14.63 5.48
C ARG A 128 -5.87 15.11 6.92
N ASP A 129 -5.05 14.56 7.81
CA ASP A 129 -4.99 14.98 9.20
C ASP A 129 -4.16 16.26 9.39
N ALA A 130 -4.11 16.76 10.63
CA ALA A 130 -3.34 17.97 10.96
C ALA A 130 -1.83 17.83 10.74
N ALA A 131 -1.29 16.60 10.72
CA ALA A 131 0.11 16.31 10.38
C ALA A 131 0.32 16.14 8.86
N GLY A 132 -0.74 16.25 8.07
CA GLY A 132 -0.72 16.07 6.63
C GLY A 132 -0.70 14.62 6.19
N LEU A 133 -1.03 13.67 7.07
CA LEU A 133 -1.05 12.24 6.80
C LEU A 133 -2.47 11.72 6.55
N PRO A 134 -2.62 10.55 5.91
CA PRO A 134 -3.94 9.97 5.68
C PRO A 134 -4.57 9.45 6.97
N ALA A 135 -5.69 10.05 7.36
CA ALA A 135 -6.61 9.49 8.34
C ALA A 135 -7.74 8.75 7.62
N LEU A 136 -7.91 7.47 7.94
CA LEU A 136 -8.93 6.61 7.34
C LEU A 136 -10.34 7.09 7.77
N LEU A 137 -11.23 7.26 6.80
CA LEU A 137 -12.64 7.55 7.03
C LEU A 137 -13.46 6.25 6.84
N GLY A 138 -13.95 5.70 7.95
CA GLY A 138 -14.66 4.41 7.96
C GLY A 138 -13.69 3.23 8.01
N GLU A 139 -13.93 2.20 7.21
CA GLU A 139 -13.12 0.97 7.16
C GLU A 139 -12.74 0.61 5.72
N PRO A 140 -11.52 0.09 5.47
CA PRO A 140 -11.17 -0.45 4.17
C PRO A 140 -12.00 -1.69 3.87
N ARG A 141 -12.38 -1.87 2.60
CA ARG A 141 -13.23 -3.01 2.19
C ARG A 141 -12.83 -3.58 0.85
N VAL A 142 -13.25 -4.82 0.62
CA VAL A 142 -13.35 -5.41 -0.71
C VAL A 142 -14.83 -5.52 -1.07
N CYS A 143 -15.24 -4.99 -2.21
CA CYS A 143 -16.64 -4.99 -2.65
C CYS A 143 -16.75 -4.76 -4.15
N ALA A 144 -17.94 -4.98 -4.73
CA ALA A 144 -18.17 -4.60 -6.12
C ALA A 144 -18.07 -3.07 -6.28
N PRO A 145 -17.58 -2.55 -7.43
CA PRO A 145 -17.46 -1.11 -7.67
C PRO A 145 -18.74 -0.31 -7.45
N ARG A 146 -19.91 -0.93 -7.71
CA ARG A 146 -21.24 -0.31 -7.52
C ARG A 146 -21.69 -0.23 -6.05
N GLU A 147 -20.96 -0.87 -5.14
CA GLU A 147 -21.30 -1.01 -3.71
C GLU A 147 -20.36 -0.18 -2.81
N VAL A 148 -19.48 0.64 -3.40
CA VAL A 148 -18.63 1.53 -2.62
C VAL A 148 -19.49 2.56 -1.86
N PRO A 149 -19.09 2.95 -0.63
CA PRO A 149 -19.82 3.95 0.14
C PRO A 149 -19.93 5.28 -0.59
N ARG A 150 -21.02 6.00 -0.28
CA ARG A 150 -21.21 7.37 -0.76
C ARG A 150 -20.32 8.34 0.02
N HIS A 151 -19.78 9.33 -0.68
CA HIS A 151 -18.94 10.37 -0.11
C HIS A 151 -19.34 11.72 -0.70
N GLU A 152 -19.87 12.61 0.13
CA GLU A 152 -20.29 13.95 -0.31
C GLU A 152 -19.13 14.94 -0.41
N GLY A 153 -19.29 15.95 -1.26
CA GLY A 153 -18.31 17.02 -1.46
C GLY A 153 -17.24 16.68 -2.50
N SER A 154 -16.16 17.45 -2.49
CA SER A 154 -15.06 17.31 -3.46
C SER A 154 -13.99 16.33 -2.99
N TRP A 155 -13.60 15.41 -3.87
CA TRP A 155 -12.63 14.34 -3.59
C TRP A 155 -11.68 14.14 -4.77
N ALA A 156 -10.42 13.84 -4.49
CA ALA A 156 -9.54 13.21 -5.48
C ALA A 156 -9.79 11.70 -5.49
N ALA A 157 -9.60 11.05 -6.64
CA ALA A 157 -9.68 9.60 -6.78
C ALA A 157 -8.35 9.04 -7.30
N VAL A 158 -7.85 7.96 -6.70
CA VAL A 158 -6.54 7.40 -7.04
C VAL A 158 -6.51 5.87 -7.04
N GLY A 159 -5.71 5.31 -7.95
CA GLY A 159 -5.42 3.88 -8.03
C GLY A 159 -6.14 3.14 -9.15
N SER A 160 -5.65 1.93 -9.45
CA SER A 160 -6.04 1.12 -10.60
C SER A 160 -7.52 0.70 -10.65
N GLY A 161 -8.23 0.74 -9.52
CA GLY A 161 -9.68 0.52 -9.51
C GLY A 161 -10.42 1.56 -10.35
N TRP A 162 -9.94 2.81 -10.34
CA TRP A 162 -10.49 3.89 -11.15
C TRP A 162 -10.15 3.77 -12.63
N GLN A 163 -9.10 3.03 -13.00
CA GLN A 163 -8.81 2.75 -14.41
C GLN A 163 -9.83 1.79 -15.03
N ARG A 164 -10.23 0.77 -14.28
CA ARG A 164 -11.06 -0.33 -14.78
C ARG A 164 -12.55 -0.10 -14.58
N TYR A 165 -12.94 0.56 -13.48
CA TYR A 165 -14.34 0.65 -13.05
C TYR A 165 -14.80 2.10 -12.86
N GLU A 166 -14.24 3.06 -13.61
CA GLU A 166 -14.49 4.49 -13.42
C GLU A 166 -15.98 4.83 -13.34
N ASP A 167 -16.77 4.43 -14.35
CA ASP A 167 -18.19 4.76 -14.42
C ASP A 167 -18.98 4.24 -13.22
N SER A 168 -18.71 3.00 -12.81
CA SER A 168 -19.38 2.38 -11.66
C SER A 168 -18.99 3.05 -10.35
N LEU A 169 -17.69 3.38 -10.18
CA LEU A 169 -17.19 4.04 -8.97
C LEU A 169 -17.69 5.49 -8.87
N ARG A 170 -17.74 6.22 -9.99
CA ARG A 170 -18.32 7.57 -10.06
C ARG A 170 -19.80 7.55 -9.65
N ALA A 171 -20.58 6.65 -10.24
CA ALA A 171 -22.00 6.53 -9.96
C ALA A 171 -22.28 6.15 -8.48
N ALA A 172 -21.53 5.18 -7.94
CA ALA A 172 -21.78 4.67 -6.60
C ALA A 172 -21.25 5.58 -5.48
N SER A 173 -20.07 6.16 -5.65
CA SER A 173 -19.48 7.06 -4.63
C SER A 173 -20.25 8.36 -4.48
N ALA A 174 -21.00 8.80 -5.50
CA ALA A 174 -21.72 10.08 -5.52
C ALA A 174 -20.84 11.30 -5.20
N ALA A 175 -19.51 11.16 -5.28
CA ALA A 175 -18.55 12.20 -4.96
C ALA A 175 -18.35 13.16 -6.14
N GLN A 176 -18.11 14.44 -5.85
CA GLN A 176 -17.64 15.39 -6.84
C GLN A 176 -16.14 15.19 -7.04
N LEU A 177 -15.76 14.40 -8.04
CA LEU A 177 -14.34 14.10 -8.28
C LEU A 177 -13.62 15.31 -8.90
N SER A 178 -12.68 15.89 -8.16
CA SER A 178 -11.84 17.01 -8.63
C SER A 178 -10.77 16.55 -9.64
N GLN A 179 -10.26 15.33 -9.43
CA GLN A 179 -9.27 14.70 -10.30
C GLN A 179 -9.30 13.17 -10.12
N ILE A 180 -8.83 12.46 -11.14
CA ILE A 180 -8.59 11.02 -11.08
C ILE A 180 -7.15 10.74 -11.52
N ASP A 181 -6.36 10.13 -10.65
CA ASP A 181 -5.08 9.51 -11.01
C ASP A 181 -5.25 7.98 -10.98
N ALA A 182 -5.71 7.44 -12.10
CA ALA A 182 -5.98 6.02 -12.26
C ALA A 182 -4.71 5.16 -12.38
N GLN A 183 -3.54 5.79 -12.58
CA GLN A 183 -2.24 5.11 -12.72
C GLN A 183 -1.40 5.16 -11.45
N ALA A 184 -1.88 5.86 -10.41
CA ALA A 184 -1.23 5.90 -9.12
C ALA A 184 -1.01 4.49 -8.55
N LEU A 185 0.23 4.23 -8.11
CA LEU A 185 0.61 3.00 -7.43
C LEU A 185 1.16 3.31 -6.03
N PRO A 186 0.99 2.40 -5.06
CA PRO A 186 1.62 2.52 -3.74
C PRO A 186 3.14 2.65 -3.88
N GLN A 187 3.74 3.51 -3.06
CA GLN A 187 5.19 3.75 -3.07
C GLN A 187 5.75 3.65 -1.66
N ALA A 188 6.89 2.98 -1.52
CA ALA A 188 7.58 2.79 -0.24
C ALA A 188 8.01 4.13 0.39
N GLU A 189 8.23 5.17 -0.41
CA GLU A 189 8.47 6.52 0.10
C GLU A 189 7.28 7.05 0.92
N GLN A 190 6.06 6.82 0.45
CA GLN A 190 4.87 7.22 1.20
C GLN A 190 4.68 6.36 2.45
N ALA A 191 5.08 5.09 2.39
CA ALA A 191 5.12 4.23 3.57
C ALA A 191 6.05 4.80 4.67
N LEU A 192 7.24 5.28 4.31
CA LEU A 192 8.14 5.95 5.26
C LEU A 192 7.48 7.20 5.86
N ARG A 193 6.83 8.02 5.03
CA ARG A 193 6.16 9.24 5.50
C ARG A 193 5.08 8.93 6.52
N ILE A 194 4.25 7.91 6.26
CA ILE A 194 3.20 7.45 7.17
C ILE A 194 3.79 6.85 8.45
N ALA A 195 4.86 6.06 8.33
CA ALA A 195 5.45 5.33 9.46
C ALA A 195 6.35 6.19 10.37
N LEU A 196 6.84 7.34 9.90
CA LEU A 196 7.84 8.12 10.64
C LEU A 196 7.37 8.56 12.05
N PRO A 197 6.12 9.02 12.26
CA PRO A 197 5.61 9.31 13.61
C PRO A 197 5.54 8.06 14.48
N GLU A 198 5.12 6.93 13.92
CA GLU A 198 5.02 5.64 14.64
C GLU A 198 6.40 5.15 15.10
N LEU A 199 7.39 5.20 14.20
CA LEU A 199 8.79 4.87 14.49
C LEU A 199 9.37 5.75 15.59
N ARG A 200 9.14 7.07 15.53
CA ARG A 200 9.62 8.02 16.55
C ARG A 200 8.96 7.81 17.91
N ALA A 201 7.69 7.39 17.91
CA ALA A 201 6.95 7.09 19.13
C ALA A 201 7.17 5.66 19.67
N GLY A 202 7.98 4.84 18.99
CA GLY A 202 8.17 3.43 19.35
C GLY A 202 6.93 2.56 19.16
N ARG A 203 5.93 3.03 18.41
CA ARG A 203 4.71 2.28 18.09
C ARG A 203 4.98 1.35 16.91
N THR A 204 5.60 0.23 17.24
CA THR A 204 6.07 -0.76 16.27
C THR A 204 5.62 -2.16 16.67
N ILE A 205 5.67 -3.09 15.72
CA ILE A 205 5.44 -4.51 15.96
C ILE A 205 6.74 -5.31 15.81
N GLY A 206 6.80 -6.47 16.46
CA GLY A 206 7.89 -7.42 16.26
C GLY A 206 7.80 -8.14 14.92
N ALA A 207 8.92 -8.63 14.39
CA ALA A 207 8.97 -9.34 13.11
C ALA A 207 7.97 -10.51 13.04
N ALA A 208 7.79 -11.26 14.13
CA ALA A 208 6.85 -12.39 14.22
C ALA A 208 5.38 -11.97 13.96
N GLN A 209 5.00 -10.77 14.40
CA GLN A 209 3.64 -10.22 14.28
C GLN A 209 3.36 -9.64 12.88
N LEU A 210 4.39 -9.40 12.06
CA LEU A 210 4.19 -8.90 10.71
C LEU A 210 3.49 -9.96 9.86
N SER A 211 2.31 -9.59 9.33
CA SER A 211 1.49 -10.43 8.46
C SER A 211 0.83 -9.59 7.35
N PRO A 212 0.54 -10.20 6.18
CA PRO A 212 -0.29 -9.57 5.16
C PRO A 212 -1.68 -9.17 5.69
N LEU A 213 -2.20 -8.04 5.21
CA LEU A 213 -3.59 -7.63 5.41
C LEU A 213 -4.47 -8.25 4.31
N TYR A 214 -5.24 -9.28 4.67
CA TYR A 214 -6.22 -9.89 3.78
C TYR A 214 -7.60 -9.29 4.03
N LEU A 215 -8.07 -8.40 3.14
CA LEU A 215 -9.45 -7.91 3.17
C LEU A 215 -10.45 -8.92 2.59
N ARG A 216 -9.96 -9.82 1.72
CA ARG A 216 -10.76 -10.89 1.13
C ARG A 216 -10.64 -12.15 1.99
N ASN A 217 -11.70 -12.48 2.72
CA ASN A 217 -11.77 -13.67 3.58
C ASN A 217 -11.98 -14.99 2.81
N LYS A 218 -12.36 -14.94 1.52
CA LYS A 218 -12.54 -16.12 0.65
C LYS A 218 -12.00 -15.86 -0.75
N VAL A 219 -10.92 -16.56 -1.12
CA VAL A 219 -10.28 -16.44 -2.45
C VAL A 219 -10.76 -17.53 -3.41
N ALA A 220 -11.49 -18.54 -2.91
CA ALA A 220 -12.07 -19.62 -3.71
C ALA A 220 -13.56 -19.77 -3.39
N LEU A 221 -14.40 -19.71 -4.43
CA LEU A 221 -15.75 -20.24 -4.38
C LEU A 221 -15.64 -21.77 -4.28
N THR A 222 -16.41 -22.37 -3.40
CA THR A 222 -16.62 -23.82 -3.40
C THR A 222 -17.20 -24.27 -4.74
N LEU A 223 -16.99 -25.53 -5.12
CA LEU A 223 -17.55 -26.11 -6.37
C LEU A 223 -19.08 -25.91 -6.48
N ILE A 224 -19.77 -25.81 -5.34
CA ILE A 224 -21.20 -25.54 -5.23
C ILE A 224 -21.52 -24.10 -5.63
N GLU A 225 -20.78 -23.13 -5.09
CA GLU A 225 -20.93 -21.71 -5.41
C GLU A 225 -20.53 -21.39 -6.87
N GLN A 226 -19.60 -22.17 -7.45
CA GLN A 226 -19.26 -22.07 -8.87
C GLN A 226 -20.40 -22.53 -9.78
N ARG A 227 -21.12 -23.61 -9.44
CA ARG A 227 -22.25 -24.12 -10.22
C ARG A 227 -23.48 -23.20 -10.18
N ALA A 228 -23.72 -22.56 -9.04
CA ALA A 228 -24.84 -21.63 -8.86
C ALA A 228 -24.68 -20.30 -9.62
N ARG A 229 -23.47 -19.95 -10.07
CA ARG A 229 -23.20 -18.76 -10.90
C ARG A 229 -23.32 -19.00 -12.41
N THR A 230 -23.36 -20.26 -12.82
CA THR A 230 -23.43 -20.67 -14.24
C THR A 230 -24.82 -21.18 -14.63
N SER A 231 -25.80 -21.07 -13.72
CA SER A 231 -27.22 -21.40 -13.91
C SER A 231 -28.05 -20.13 -13.78
#